data_AF-A0A927EVT3-F1
#
_entry.id   AF-A0A927EVT3-F1
#
_cell.length_a   1.000
_cell.length_b   1.000
_cell.length_c   1.000
_cell.angle_alpha   90.00
_cell.angle_beta   90.00
_cell.angle_gamma   90.00
#
_symmetry.space_group_name_H-M   'P 1'
#
loop_
_entity.id
_entity.type
_entity.pdbx_description
1 polymer ?
#
loop_
_entity_poly.entity_id
_entity_poly.type
_entity_poly.pdbx_seq_one_letter_code
_entity_poly.pdbx_strand_id
1 'polypeptide(L)'
;MSGVAVDGYLCSVSAHPLAAGAGHEIVLGRHRAWTPRLAVRWLRGQAARLADALDPAPGRGPLPTAVLRPVLDGSPDPGGAFRAWLADDGLQEEQLASLRSGRNVGVTARDAELLYSLSAQPIPVDAFQPWGPSVVGAPVAGAGVRVP
;
A
#
# COMPACT_ATOMS: atom_id res chain seq x y z
N MET A 1 11.31 -21.95 -4.30
CA MET A 1 10.64 -20.67 -3.99
C MET A 1 9.17 -20.98 -3.73
N SER A 2 8.77 -21.15 -2.47
CA SER A 2 7.34 -21.31 -2.14
C SER A 2 6.69 -19.93 -2.19
N GLY A 3 5.87 -19.68 -3.19
CA GLY A 3 5.06 -18.46 -3.27
C GLY A 3 3.90 -18.55 -2.29
N VAL A 4 3.67 -17.50 -1.51
CA VAL A 4 2.43 -17.34 -0.76
C VAL A 4 1.29 -17.20 -1.78
N ALA A 5 0.23 -17.99 -1.65
CA ALA A 5 -0.96 -17.82 -2.47
C ALA A 5 -1.64 -16.49 -2.10
N VAL A 6 -2.06 -15.70 -3.10
CA VAL A 6 -2.58 -14.34 -2.91
C VAL A 6 -4.01 -14.23 -3.45
N ASP A 7 -4.96 -13.76 -2.63
CA ASP A 7 -6.39 -13.58 -2.97
C ASP A 7 -6.70 -12.18 -3.56
N GLY A 8 -5.66 -11.38 -3.77
CA GLY A 8 -5.74 -10.03 -4.31
C GLY A 8 -4.81 -9.08 -3.58
N TYR A 9 -5.04 -7.78 -3.76
CA TYR A 9 -4.18 -6.73 -3.24
C TYR A 9 -5.04 -5.65 -2.60
N LEU A 10 -4.79 -5.37 -1.32
CA LEU A 10 -5.39 -4.24 -0.63
C LEU A 10 -4.54 -3.01 -0.94
N CYS A 11 -5.15 -2.04 -1.60
CA CYS A 11 -4.54 -0.77 -1.92
C CYS A 11 -5.14 0.32 -1.03
N SER A 12 -4.31 1.26 -0.59
CA SER A 12 -4.73 2.38 0.24
C SER A 12 -3.99 3.66 -0.13
N VAL A 13 -4.65 4.78 0.12
CA VAL A 13 -4.06 6.11 0.14
C VAL A 13 -4.47 6.79 1.44
N SER A 14 -3.49 7.33 2.15
CA SER A 14 -3.68 7.97 3.45
C SER A 14 -2.75 9.15 3.66
N ALA A 15 -3.11 10.00 4.62
CA ALA A 15 -2.27 11.07 5.13
C ALA A 15 -2.05 10.88 6.63
N HIS A 16 -0.83 11.11 7.09
CA HIS A 16 -0.43 11.00 8.48
C HIS A 16 0.12 12.34 8.97
N PRO A 17 -0.44 12.90 10.06
CA PRO A 17 0.16 14.05 10.72
C PRO A 17 1.60 13.78 11.16
N LEU A 18 2.51 14.69 10.85
CA LEU A 18 3.93 14.60 11.23
C LEU A 18 4.17 15.08 12.67
N ALA A 19 3.33 15.97 13.19
CA ALA A 19 3.49 16.51 14.53
C ALA A 19 3.18 15.44 15.61
N ALA A 20 3.99 15.43 16.67
CA ALA A 20 3.81 14.50 17.77
C ALA A 20 2.44 14.72 18.45
N GLY A 21 1.65 13.65 18.56
CA GLY A 21 0.31 13.71 19.14
C GLY A 21 -0.77 14.31 18.23
N ALA A 22 -0.47 14.62 16.97
CA ALA A 22 -1.35 15.37 16.08
C ALA A 22 -2.52 14.56 15.45
N GLY A 23 -2.75 13.33 15.89
CA GLY A 23 -3.94 12.55 15.56
C GLY A 23 -3.65 11.25 14.80
N HIS A 24 -4.73 10.62 14.31
CA HIS A 24 -4.70 9.33 13.63
C HIS A 24 -4.53 9.47 12.11
N GLU A 25 -4.23 8.35 11.45
CA GLU A 25 -4.23 8.22 9.99
C GLU A 25 -5.55 8.72 9.38
N ILE A 26 -5.44 9.59 8.39
CA ILE A 26 -6.57 10.07 7.59
C ILE A 26 -6.63 9.21 6.32
N VAL A 27 -7.66 8.37 6.20
CA VAL A 27 -7.84 7.52 5.01
C VAL A 27 -8.46 8.33 3.88
N LEU A 28 -7.75 8.46 2.77
CA LEU A 28 -8.16 9.21 1.57
C LEU A 28 -8.74 8.32 0.46
N GLY A 29 -8.60 7.00 0.61
CA GLY A 29 -9.12 6.01 -0.32
C GLY A 29 -8.61 4.59 -0.05
N ARG A 30 -9.42 3.59 -0.39
CA ARG A 30 -9.07 2.17 -0.36
C ARG A 30 -9.61 1.47 -1.60
N HIS A 31 -8.93 0.41 -2.04
CA HIS A 31 -9.36 -0.39 -3.17
C HIS A 31 -8.82 -1.81 -3.08
N ARG A 32 -9.63 -2.80 -3.49
CA ARG A 32 -9.17 -4.17 -3.67
C ARG A 32 -8.92 -4.41 -5.16
N ALA A 33 -7.69 -4.74 -5.51
CA ALA A 33 -7.31 -5.12 -6.87
C ALA A 33 -7.10 -6.63 -6.96
N TRP A 34 -7.51 -7.23 -8.09
CA TRP A 34 -7.39 -8.67 -8.31
C TRP A 34 -6.02 -9.11 -8.82
N THR A 35 -5.23 -8.17 -9.37
CA THR A 35 -3.90 -8.48 -9.92
C THR A 35 -2.88 -7.40 -9.53
N PRO A 36 -1.57 -7.72 -9.50
CA PRO A 36 -0.51 -6.73 -9.26
C PRO A 36 -0.60 -5.52 -10.20
N ARG A 37 -0.90 -5.76 -11.48
CA ARG A 37 -1.02 -4.70 -12.49
C ARG A 37 -2.17 -3.76 -12.19
N LEU A 38 -3.32 -4.29 -11.74
CA LEU A 38 -4.45 -3.46 -11.34
C LEU A 38 -4.16 -2.67 -10.06
N ALA A 39 -3.41 -3.24 -9.12
CA ALA A 39 -2.98 -2.53 -7.92
C ALA A 39 -2.08 -1.33 -8.27
N VAL A 40 -1.00 -1.53 -9.05
CA VAL A 40 -0.12 -0.43 -9.50
C VAL A 40 -0.90 0.60 -10.33
N ARG A 41 -1.81 0.17 -11.21
CA ARG A 41 -2.67 1.09 -11.97
C ARG A 41 -3.54 1.95 -11.05
N TRP A 42 -4.08 1.37 -9.98
CA TRP A 42 -4.85 2.13 -9.01
C TRP A 42 -3.97 3.15 -8.25
N LEU A 43 -2.76 2.74 -7.83
CA LEU A 43 -1.80 3.66 -7.21
C LEU A 43 -1.44 4.82 -8.15
N ARG A 44 -1.22 4.55 -9.46
CA ARG A 44 -1.03 5.58 -10.49
C ARG A 44 -2.19 6.58 -10.55
N GLY A 45 -3.42 6.08 -10.54
CA GLY A 45 -4.60 6.93 -10.50
C GLY A 45 -4.66 7.82 -9.25
N GLN A 46 -4.35 7.28 -8.08
CA GLN A 46 -4.34 8.07 -6.83
C GLN A 46 -3.18 9.06 -6.76
N ALA A 47 -2.00 8.72 -7.27
CA ALA A 47 -0.85 9.62 -7.33
C ALA A 47 -1.15 10.82 -8.22
N ALA A 48 -1.78 10.59 -9.39
CA ALA A 48 -2.20 11.67 -10.28
C ALA A 48 -3.25 12.56 -9.60
N ARG A 49 -4.26 11.96 -8.97
CA ARG A 49 -5.30 12.69 -8.21
C ARG A 49 -4.68 13.56 -7.12
N LEU A 50 -3.75 13.02 -6.34
CA LEU A 50 -3.09 13.77 -5.27
C LEU A 50 -2.17 14.85 -5.82
N ALA A 51 -1.40 14.57 -6.86
CA ALA A 51 -0.54 15.58 -7.49
C ALA A 51 -1.34 16.80 -7.96
N ASP A 52 -2.46 16.58 -8.63
CA ASP A 52 -3.32 17.66 -9.12
C ASP A 52 -4.03 18.42 -7.98
N ALA A 53 -4.31 17.75 -6.86
CA ALA A 53 -4.93 18.39 -5.70
C ALA A 53 -3.94 19.18 -4.85
N LEU A 54 -2.71 18.68 -4.70
CA LEU A 54 -1.67 19.26 -3.86
C LEU A 54 -0.90 20.39 -4.56
N ASP A 55 -0.74 20.29 -5.88
CA ASP A 55 -0.10 21.32 -6.70
C ASP A 55 -0.93 21.61 -7.96
N PRO A 56 -2.07 22.31 -7.82
CA PRO A 56 -2.96 22.59 -8.94
C PRO A 56 -2.33 23.58 -9.93
N ALA A 57 -2.29 23.20 -11.21
CA ALA A 57 -1.82 24.09 -12.27
C ALA A 57 -2.81 25.26 -12.49
N PRO A 58 -2.33 26.52 -12.60
CA PRO A 58 -3.20 27.66 -12.88
C PRO A 58 -4.03 27.47 -14.16
N GLY A 59 -5.33 27.74 -14.09
CA GLY A 59 -6.26 27.54 -15.20
C GLY A 59 -6.59 26.07 -15.49
N ARG A 60 -6.13 25.12 -14.67
CA ARG A 60 -6.55 23.72 -14.70
C ARG A 60 -7.24 23.32 -13.40
N GLY A 61 -8.26 22.48 -13.54
CA GLY A 61 -9.02 21.96 -12.40
C GLY A 61 -10.10 22.92 -11.90
N PRO A 62 -10.70 22.62 -10.73
CA PRO A 62 -11.89 23.31 -10.25
C PRO A 62 -11.60 24.64 -9.54
N LEU A 63 -10.34 24.93 -9.21
CA LEU A 63 -9.96 26.11 -8.44
C LEU A 63 -9.68 27.31 -9.36
N PRO A 64 -10.29 28.48 -9.12
CA PRO A 64 -9.96 29.69 -9.87
C PRO A 64 -8.48 30.07 -9.69
N THR A 65 -7.82 30.50 -10.77
CA THR A 65 -6.41 30.94 -10.73
C THR A 65 -6.15 32.02 -9.66
N ALA A 66 -7.12 32.91 -9.41
CA ALA A 66 -7.01 33.99 -8.44
C ALA A 66 -6.84 33.51 -6.98
N VAL A 67 -7.29 32.30 -6.64
CA VAL A 67 -7.15 31.73 -5.29
C VAL A 67 -5.87 30.92 -5.11
N LEU A 68 -5.15 30.64 -6.19
CA LEU A 68 -3.88 29.92 -6.13
C LEU A 68 -2.75 30.85 -5.69
N ARG A 69 -1.76 30.29 -5.00
CA ARG A 69 -0.54 30.98 -4.57
C ARG A 69 0.66 30.14 -4.99
N PRO A 70 1.68 30.75 -5.60
CA PRO A 70 2.93 30.05 -5.86
C PRO A 70 3.51 29.52 -4.56
N VAL A 71 3.95 28.27 -4.58
CA VAL A 71 4.74 27.69 -3.49
C VAL A 71 6.12 28.34 -3.51
N LEU A 72 6.66 28.69 -2.35
CA LEU A 72 8.01 29.27 -2.24
C LEU A 72 9.08 28.25 -2.63
N ASP A 73 10.10 28.71 -3.35
CA ASP A 73 11.24 27.88 -3.73
C ASP A 73 11.84 27.15 -2.52
N GLY A 74 12.09 25.85 -2.68
CA GLY A 74 12.66 24.98 -1.64
C GLY A 74 11.66 24.45 -0.61
N SER A 75 10.38 24.79 -0.70
CA SER A 75 9.34 24.14 0.12
C SER A 75 9.14 22.69 -0.33
N PRO A 76 8.79 21.76 0.58
CA PRO A 76 8.47 20.40 0.19
C PRO A 76 7.31 20.37 -0.82
N ASP A 77 7.53 19.69 -1.94
CA ASP A 77 6.56 19.57 -3.03
C ASP A 77 6.08 18.11 -3.15
N PRO A 78 5.03 17.71 -2.40
CA PRO A 78 4.49 16.37 -2.51
C PRO A 78 3.81 16.13 -3.86
N GLY A 79 3.29 17.17 -4.52
CA GLY A 79 2.68 17.04 -5.84
C GLY A 79 3.70 16.68 -6.90
N GLY A 80 4.82 17.40 -6.96
CA GLY A 80 5.96 17.10 -7.81
C GLY A 80 6.57 15.73 -7.52
N ALA A 81 6.67 15.31 -6.26
CA ALA A 81 7.15 13.96 -5.91
C ALA A 81 6.26 12.86 -6.50
N PHE A 82 4.94 13.00 -6.44
CA PHE A 82 4.02 12.04 -7.08
C PHE A 82 4.10 12.09 -8.61
N ARG A 83 4.30 13.27 -9.22
CA ARG A 83 4.54 13.36 -10.68
C ARG A 83 5.85 12.71 -11.11
N ALA A 84 6.91 12.86 -10.31
CA ALA A 84 8.18 12.21 -10.56
C ALA A 84 8.02 10.68 -10.53
N TRP A 85 7.32 10.14 -9.52
CA TRP A 85 7.02 8.71 -9.47
C TRP A 85 6.15 8.24 -10.66
N LEU A 86 5.16 9.04 -11.09
CA LEU A 86 4.34 8.72 -12.27
C LEU A 86 5.12 8.65 -13.58
N ALA A 87 6.22 9.42 -13.68
CA ALA A 87 7.11 9.45 -14.83
C ALA A 87 8.21 8.36 -14.78
N ASP A 88 8.39 7.71 -13.63
CA ASP A 88 9.38 6.64 -13.45
C ASP A 88 8.75 5.26 -13.71
N ASP A 89 8.69 4.87 -14.97
CA ASP A 89 8.17 3.56 -15.39
C ASP A 89 9.02 2.40 -14.86
N GLY A 90 10.33 2.62 -14.64
CA GLY A 90 11.25 1.61 -14.11
C GLY A 90 10.90 1.24 -12.67
N LEU A 91 10.73 2.24 -11.81
CA LEU A 91 10.30 2.03 -10.42
C LEU A 91 8.93 1.36 -10.33
N GLN A 92 8.01 1.67 -11.25
CA GLN A 92 6.69 1.04 -11.28
C GLN A 92 6.76 -0.44 -11.69
N GLU A 93 7.63 -0.80 -12.62
CA GLU A 93 7.89 -2.21 -12.97
C GLU A 93 8.56 -2.97 -11.82
N GLU A 94 9.47 -2.35 -11.08
CA GLU A 94 10.07 -2.93 -9.87
C GLU A 94 9.03 -3.17 -8.76
N GLN A 95 8.12 -2.21 -8.56
CA GLN A 95 7.00 -2.36 -7.64
C GLN A 95 6.05 -3.46 -8.11
N LEU A 96 5.76 -3.55 -9.41
CA LEU A 96 4.95 -4.62 -9.99
C LEU A 96 5.60 -5.99 -9.75
N ALA A 97 6.92 -6.12 -9.95
CA ALA A 97 7.67 -7.34 -9.68
C ALA A 97 7.64 -7.71 -8.19
N SER A 98 7.75 -6.72 -7.31
CA SER A 98 7.65 -6.92 -5.86
C SER A 98 6.28 -7.45 -5.44
N LEU A 99 5.19 -6.89 -5.95
CA LEU A 99 3.84 -7.41 -5.71
C LEU A 99 3.66 -8.85 -6.21
N ARG A 100 4.19 -9.17 -7.41
CA ARG A 100 4.18 -10.55 -7.95
C ARG A 100 4.91 -11.55 -7.05
N SER A 101 5.92 -11.08 -6.33
CA SER A 101 6.67 -11.90 -5.37
C SER A 101 6.05 -11.95 -3.97
N GLY A 102 4.87 -11.38 -3.77
CA GLY A 102 4.18 -11.37 -2.47
C GLY A 102 4.73 -10.34 -1.49
N ARG A 103 5.43 -9.30 -1.95
CA ARG A 103 5.91 -8.20 -1.10
C ARG A 103 5.02 -6.97 -1.21
N ASN A 104 4.94 -6.19 -0.14
CA ASN A 104 4.27 -4.89 -0.12
C ASN A 104 5.06 -3.86 -0.93
N VAL A 105 4.35 -2.88 -1.47
CA VAL A 105 4.95 -1.71 -2.14
C VAL A 105 4.27 -0.43 -1.70
N GLY A 106 4.96 0.68 -1.85
CA GLY A 106 4.38 1.99 -1.63
C GLY A 106 5.24 3.13 -2.14
N VAL A 107 4.65 4.31 -2.17
CA VAL A 107 5.29 5.59 -2.43
C VAL A 107 4.78 6.58 -1.40
N THR A 108 5.68 7.42 -0.89
CA THR A 108 5.35 8.46 0.08
C THR A 108 5.85 9.81 -0.39
N ALA A 109 5.12 10.85 -0.01
CA ALA A 109 5.49 12.23 -0.23
C ALA A 109 5.04 13.05 0.98
N ARG A 110 5.73 14.14 1.32
CA ARG A 110 5.40 14.93 2.51
C ARG A 110 5.40 16.41 2.22
N ASP A 111 4.55 17.13 2.93
CA ASP A 111 4.67 18.57 3.12
C ASP A 111 5.24 18.88 4.51
N ALA A 112 5.01 20.10 5.01
CA ALA A 112 5.45 20.52 6.35
C ALA A 112 4.66 19.85 7.49
N GLU A 113 3.44 19.38 7.23
CA GLU A 113 2.48 18.94 8.25
C GLU A 113 2.07 17.48 8.08
N LEU A 114 2.03 16.97 6.85
CA LEU A 114 1.48 15.67 6.49
C LEU A 114 2.48 14.82 5.70
N LEU A 115 2.47 13.51 5.99
CA LEU A 115 3.03 12.46 5.14
C LEU A 115 1.88 11.77 4.40
N TYR A 116 1.86 11.90 3.09
CA TYR A 116 0.97 11.16 2.20
C TYR A 116 1.60 9.81 1.86
N SER A 117 0.82 8.74 1.95
CA SER A 117 1.25 7.37 1.68
C SER A 117 0.29 6.69 0.72
N LEU A 118 0.81 6.09 -0.34
CA LEU A 118 0.09 5.21 -1.25
C LEU A 118 0.72 3.83 -1.13
N SER A 119 -0.07 2.80 -0.87
CA SER A 119 0.44 1.46 -0.64
C SER A 119 -0.42 0.39 -1.29
N ALA A 120 0.22 -0.72 -1.66
CA ALA A 120 -0.44 -1.95 -2.05
C ALA A 120 0.22 -3.13 -1.32
N GLN A 121 -0.61 -3.93 -0.67
CA GLN A 121 -0.20 -5.12 0.07
C GLN A 121 -0.94 -6.35 -0.46
N PRO A 122 -0.26 -7.48 -0.72
CA PRO A 122 -0.92 -8.73 -1.05
C PRO A 122 -1.83 -9.17 0.10
N ILE A 123 -3.00 -9.71 -0.24
CA ILE A 123 -3.90 -10.37 0.71
C ILE A 123 -3.54 -11.85 0.65
N PRO A 124 -2.92 -12.42 1.70
CA PRO A 124 -2.66 -13.85 1.72
C PRO A 124 -3.97 -14.60 1.57
N VAL A 125 -3.97 -15.65 0.74
CA VAL A 125 -5.01 -16.67 0.85
C VAL A 125 -4.78 -17.29 2.23
N ASP A 126 -5.72 -17.09 3.14
CA ASP A 126 -5.78 -17.94 4.32
C ASP A 126 -5.90 -19.37 3.78
N ALA A 127 -4.84 -20.17 3.94
CA ALA A 127 -4.92 -21.58 3.68
C ALA A 127 -6.03 -22.09 4.59
N PHE A 128 -7.19 -22.38 3.99
CA PHE A 128 -8.36 -22.87 4.68
C PHE A 128 -7.90 -23.95 5.66
N GLN A 129 -7.93 -23.65 6.96
CA GLN A 129 -7.82 -24.69 7.96
C GLN A 129 -9.20 -25.32 7.99
N PRO A 130 -9.42 -26.52 7.42
CA PRO A 130 -10.68 -27.20 7.65
C PRO A 130 -10.85 -27.30 9.16
N TRP A 131 -12.03 -26.92 9.65
CA TRP A 131 -12.43 -27.25 11.00
C TRP A 131 -12.36 -28.79 11.11
N GLY A 132 -11.26 -29.28 11.65
CA GLY A 132 -11.02 -30.66 11.97
C GLY A 132 -10.56 -30.67 13.42
N PRO A 133 -11.03 -31.61 14.26
CA PRO A 133 -10.58 -31.65 15.63
C PRO A 133 -9.06 -31.82 15.64
N SER A 134 -8.37 -30.91 16.35
CA SER A 134 -6.96 -31.08 16.66
C SER A 134 -6.79 -32.44 17.33
N VAL A 135 -6.20 -33.40 16.63
CA VAL A 135 -5.83 -34.69 17.24
C VAL A 135 -4.60 -34.42 18.10
N VAL A 136 -4.84 -33.90 19.30
CA VAL A 136 -3.85 -33.87 20.38
C VAL A 136 -3.87 -35.26 21.02
N GLY A 137 -2.80 -36.01 20.81
CA GLY A 137 -2.47 -37.21 21.58
C GLY A 137 -2.86 -38.54 20.92
N ALA A 138 -1.98 -39.06 20.07
CA ALA A 138 -1.87 -40.51 19.95
C ALA A 138 -0.98 -41.00 21.12
N PRO A 139 -1.44 -41.93 21.99
CA PRO A 139 -0.58 -42.52 23.00
C PRO A 139 0.49 -43.37 22.31
N VAL A 140 1.75 -43.20 22.71
CA VAL A 140 2.84 -44.07 22.32
C VAL A 140 2.57 -45.44 22.94
N ALA A 141 2.33 -46.45 22.10
CA ALA A 141 2.11 -47.81 22.54
C ALA A 141 3.38 -48.34 23.22
N GLY A 142 3.35 -48.42 24.56
CA GLY A 142 4.33 -49.16 25.34
C GLY A 142 4.20 -50.64 25.02
N ALA A 143 5.18 -51.19 24.33
CA ALA A 143 5.36 -52.62 24.13
C ALA A 143 5.48 -53.31 25.49
N GLY A 144 4.65 -54.32 25.72
CA GLY A 144 4.66 -55.11 26.94
C GLY A 144 5.66 -56.27 26.89
N VAL A 145 5.96 -56.75 28.11
CA VAL A 145 6.23 -58.16 28.48
C VAL A 145 7.68 -58.61 28.25
N ARG A 146 8.40 -59.28 29.18
CA ARG A 146 8.02 -60.43 30.03
C ARG A 146 8.94 -60.57 31.25
N VAL A 147 8.37 -61.03 32.37
CA VAL A 147 9.05 -61.63 33.52
C VAL A 147 9.53 -63.05 33.17
N PRO A 148 10.59 -63.57 33.81
CA PRO A 148 10.36 -64.58 34.85
C PRO A 148 10.81 -64.16 36.24
#